data_AF-A0A239AAC1-F1
#
_entry.id   AF-A0A239AAC1-F1
#
_cell.length_a   1.000
_cell.length_b   1.000
_cell.length_c   1.000
_cell.angle_alpha   90.00
_cell.angle_beta   90.00
_cell.angle_gamma   90.00
#
_symmetry.space_group_name_H-M   'P 1'
#
loop_
_entity.id
_entity.type
_entity.pdbx_description
1 polymer ?
#
loop_
_entity_poly.entity_id
_entity_poly.type
_entity_poly.pdbx_seq_one_letter_code
_entity_poly.pdbx_strand_id
1 'polypeptide(L)'
;MAGINIKVSGVDRLIQKLRFYQVDKKARVKAVVGKYLLLIESEAKRRAPVDTGRLRASIYADPTPDGLGGRVAVQAEYAMYVELGTRLIQAQPFLFPAAEALRPAYTTDIIAALRTR
;
A
#
# COMPACT_ATOMS: atom_id res chain seq x y z
N MET A 1 45.92 -22.69 -28.62
CA MET A 1 45.39 -21.50 -27.92
C MET A 1 45.10 -21.89 -26.48
N ALA A 2 45.88 -21.39 -25.52
CA ALA A 2 45.73 -21.75 -24.12
C ALA A 2 44.45 -21.10 -23.56
N GLY A 3 43.43 -21.92 -23.28
CA GLY A 3 42.20 -21.47 -22.65
C GLY A 3 42.47 -21.09 -21.19
N ILE A 4 42.21 -19.83 -20.85
CA ILE A 4 42.25 -19.38 -19.46
C ILE A 4 41.05 -19.98 -18.74
N ASN A 5 41.31 -20.86 -17.78
CA ASN A 5 40.28 -21.56 -17.01
C ASN A 5 40.02 -20.77 -15.71
N ILE A 6 39.00 -19.91 -15.72
CA ILE A 6 38.64 -19.08 -14.56
C ILE A 6 37.74 -19.90 -13.63
N LYS A 7 38.24 -20.30 -12.45
CA LYS A 7 37.42 -20.86 -11.37
C LYS A 7 36.85 -19.74 -10.52
N VAL A 8 35.58 -19.39 -10.72
CA VAL A 8 34.86 -18.47 -9.83
C VAL A 8 34.29 -19.27 -8.65
N SER A 9 34.98 -19.23 -7.52
CA SER A 9 34.51 -19.85 -6.28
C SER A 9 33.58 -18.91 -5.50
N GLY A 10 32.42 -19.41 -5.06
CA GLY A 10 31.50 -18.66 -4.19
C GLY A 10 30.25 -18.08 -4.87
N VAL A 11 30.03 -18.38 -6.15
CA VAL A 11 28.81 -17.99 -6.89
C VAL A 11 27.54 -18.52 -6.20
N ASP A 12 27.56 -19.76 -5.70
CA ASP A 12 26.40 -20.35 -5.02
C ASP A 12 26.04 -19.60 -3.74
N ARG A 13 27.05 -19.20 -2.95
CA ARG A 13 26.85 -18.41 -1.72
C ARG A 13 26.33 -17.00 -2.06
N LEU A 14 26.79 -16.40 -3.15
CA LEU A 14 26.27 -15.12 -3.64
C LEU A 14 24.80 -15.26 -4.06
N ILE A 15 24.46 -16.27 -4.86
CA ILE A 15 23.09 -16.55 -5.30
C ILE A 15 22.16 -16.77 -4.10
N GLN A 16 22.58 -17.55 -3.12
CA GLN A 16 21.80 -17.77 -1.89
C GLN A 16 21.55 -16.45 -1.15
N LYS A 17 22.59 -15.65 -0.89
CA LYS A 17 22.44 -14.35 -0.22
C LYS A 17 21.50 -13.40 -0.99
N LEU A 18 21.60 -13.37 -2.32
CA LEU A 18 20.71 -12.58 -3.18
C LEU A 18 19.25 -13.03 -3.07
N ARG A 19 18.99 -14.34 -3.04
CA ARG A 19 17.63 -14.87 -2.86
C ARG A 19 17.04 -14.46 -1.51
N PHE A 20 17.78 -14.67 -0.41
CA PHE A 20 17.34 -14.26 0.92
C PHE A 20 17.08 -12.75 1.01
N TYR A 21 17.95 -11.95 0.41
CA TYR A 21 17.79 -10.50 0.35
C TYR A 21 16.48 -10.07 -0.35
N GLN A 22 16.16 -10.70 -1.49
CA GLN A 22 14.90 -10.42 -2.20
C GLN A 22 13.67 -10.80 -1.37
N VAL A 23 13.74 -11.89 -0.61
CA VAL A 23 12.65 -12.34 0.26
C VAL A 23 12.42 -11.36 1.40
N ASP A 24 13.48 -10.96 2.11
CA ASP A 24 13.39 -10.00 3.22
C ASP A 24 12.85 -8.64 2.75
N LYS A 25 13.37 -8.14 1.63
CA LYS A 25 12.89 -6.89 1.02
C LYS A 25 11.40 -6.95 0.67
N LYS A 26 10.94 -8.05 0.07
CA LYS A 26 9.52 -8.26 -0.22
C LYS A 26 8.68 -8.30 1.06
N ALA A 27 9.14 -8.97 2.11
CA ALA A 27 8.43 -9.03 3.39
C ALA A 27 8.27 -7.63 4.01
N ARG A 28 9.33 -6.81 3.99
CA ARG A 28 9.29 -5.42 4.48
C ARG A 28 8.30 -4.56 3.69
N VAL A 29 8.31 -4.66 2.36
CA VAL A 29 7.36 -3.94 1.50
C VAL A 29 5.93 -4.35 1.81
N LYS A 30 5.64 -5.66 1.90
CA LYS A 30 4.30 -6.16 2.23
C LYS A 30 3.80 -5.63 3.57
N ALA A 31 4.67 -5.60 4.58
CA ALA A 31 4.32 -5.07 5.89
C ALA A 31 3.94 -3.58 5.85
N VAL A 32 4.70 -2.76 5.10
CA VAL A 32 4.39 -1.34 4.93
C VAL A 32 3.07 -1.16 4.15
N VAL A 33 2.90 -1.84 3.02
CA VAL A 33 1.67 -1.74 2.21
C VAL A 33 0.45 -2.11 3.04
N GLY A 34 0.47 -3.26 3.72
CA GLY A 34 -0.64 -3.70 4.56
C GLY A 34 -0.96 -2.72 5.69
N LYS A 35 0.06 -2.19 6.37
CA LYS A 35 -0.11 -1.14 7.39
C LYS A 35 -0.84 0.08 6.83
N TYR A 36 -0.40 0.61 5.69
CA TYR A 36 -0.97 1.84 5.16
C TYR A 36 -2.36 1.65 4.56
N LEU A 37 -2.68 0.50 3.98
CA LEU A 37 -4.05 0.19 3.55
C LEU A 37 -5.03 0.26 4.74
N LEU A 38 -4.66 -0.34 5.87
CA LEU A 38 -5.48 -0.31 7.08
C LEU A 38 -5.57 1.08 7.72
N LEU A 39 -4.46 1.84 7.70
CA LEU A 39 -4.47 3.22 8.19
C LEU A 39 -5.35 4.13 7.34
N ILE A 40 -5.28 4.01 6.01
CA ILE A 40 -6.13 4.76 5.07
C ILE A 40 -7.61 4.37 5.27
N GLU A 41 -7.91 3.08 5.39
CA GLU A 41 -9.26 2.61 5.69
C GLU A 41 -9.79 3.21 7.00
N SER A 42 -9.00 3.16 8.07
CA SER A 42 -9.36 3.73 9.37
C SER A 42 -9.58 5.24 9.30
N GLU A 43 -8.71 5.96 8.62
CA GLU A 43 -8.80 7.42 8.50
C GLU A 43 -9.98 7.83 7.62
N ALA A 44 -10.25 7.09 6.53
CA ALA A 44 -11.43 7.29 5.70
C ALA A 44 -12.72 7.03 6.51
N LYS A 45 -12.75 5.98 7.34
CA LYS A 45 -13.86 5.69 8.26
C LYS A 45 -14.08 6.79 9.30
N ARG A 46 -13.00 7.42 9.79
CA ARG A 46 -13.06 8.53 10.75
C ARG A 46 -13.64 9.80 10.12
N ARG A 47 -13.33 10.05 8.84
CA ARG A 47 -13.78 11.23 8.09
C ARG A 47 -15.16 11.07 7.49
N ALA A 48 -15.59 9.83 7.24
CA ALA A 48 -16.85 9.55 6.57
C ALA A 48 -18.03 10.16 7.36
N PRO A 49 -18.91 10.93 6.72
CA PRO A 49 -20.11 11.43 7.37
C PRO A 49 -21.00 10.26 7.80
N VAL A 50 -21.58 10.40 8.99
CA VAL A 50 -22.40 9.35 9.60
C VAL A 50 -23.84 9.83 9.68
N ASP A 51 -24.69 9.17 8.90
CA ASP A 51 -26.14 9.20 9.06
C ASP A 51 -26.59 7.85 9.64
N THR A 52 -26.78 6.83 8.79
CA THR A 52 -27.07 5.44 9.21
C THR A 52 -25.82 4.60 9.52
N GLY A 53 -24.63 5.12 9.20
CA GLY A 53 -23.35 4.40 9.32
C GLY A 53 -23.03 3.44 8.15
N ARG A 54 -23.94 3.23 7.19
CA ARG A 54 -23.72 2.35 6.03
C ARG A 54 -22.50 2.75 5.20
N LEU A 55 -22.31 4.04 4.93
CA LEU A 55 -21.17 4.55 4.16
C LEU A 55 -19.85 4.14 4.82
N ARG A 56 -19.70 4.48 6.10
CA ARG A 56 -18.53 4.16 6.92
C ARG A 56 -18.26 2.66 6.98
N ALA A 57 -19.29 1.85 7.17
CA ALA A 57 -19.16 0.39 7.23
C ALA A 57 -18.73 -0.22 5.90
N SER A 58 -19.04 0.43 4.77
CA SER A 58 -18.73 -0.05 3.43
C SER A 58 -17.32 0.24 2.93
N ILE A 59 -16.48 0.91 3.74
CA ILE A 59 -15.09 1.22 3.41
C ILE A 59 -14.21 0.03 3.81
N TYR A 60 -13.38 -0.46 2.89
CA TYR A 60 -12.50 -1.62 3.14
C TYR A 60 -11.17 -1.52 2.37
N ALA A 61 -10.11 -2.06 2.96
CA ALA A 61 -8.85 -2.33 2.31
C ALA A 61 -8.91 -3.63 1.49
N ASP A 62 -8.36 -3.58 0.28
CA ASP A 62 -8.28 -4.67 -0.68
C ASP A 62 -6.82 -4.81 -1.18
N PRO A 63 -5.97 -5.55 -0.45
CA PRO A 63 -4.58 -5.80 -0.85
C PRO A 63 -4.49 -6.68 -2.10
N THR A 64 -3.48 -6.45 -2.94
CA THR A 64 -3.22 -7.34 -4.08
C THR A 64 -2.80 -8.73 -3.61
N PRO A 65 -2.99 -9.80 -4.42
CA PRO A 65 -2.61 -11.17 -4.02
C PRO A 65 -1.13 -11.34 -3.67
N ASP A 66 -0.25 -10.52 -4.26
CA ASP A 66 1.18 -10.52 -3.96
C ASP A 66 1.54 -9.69 -2.71
N GLY A 67 0.60 -8.88 -2.19
CA GLY A 67 0.76 -7.98 -1.05
C GLY A 67 1.69 -6.80 -1.30
N LEU A 68 2.09 -6.56 -2.55
CA LEU A 68 2.99 -5.45 -2.90
C LEU A 68 2.24 -4.16 -3.26
N GLY A 69 0.91 -4.23 -3.28
CA GLY A 69 0.03 -3.09 -3.45
C GLY A 69 -1.35 -3.37 -2.88
N GLY A 70 -2.29 -2.49 -3.22
CA GLY A 70 -3.69 -2.64 -2.85
C GLY A 70 -4.44 -1.35 -3.11
N ARG A 71 -5.73 -1.39 -2.81
CA ARG A 71 -6.62 -0.23 -2.88
C ARG A 71 -7.48 -0.17 -1.63
N VAL A 72 -7.98 1.02 -1.33
CA VAL A 72 -9.07 1.19 -0.37
C VAL A 72 -10.30 1.59 -1.17
N ALA A 73 -11.35 0.80 -1.04
CA ALA A 73 -12.57 0.93 -1.83
C ALA A 73 -13.79 1.15 -0.93
N VAL A 74 -14.87 1.62 -1.55
CA VAL A 74 -16.14 1.87 -0.88
C VAL A 74 -17.23 1.16 -1.65
N GLN A 75 -18.01 0.31 -0.99
CA GLN A 75 -19.06 -0.47 -1.66
C GLN A 75 -20.37 0.31 -1.82
N ALA A 76 -20.61 1.35 -1.02
CA ALA A 76 -21.79 2.19 -1.16
C ALA A 76 -21.77 2.93 -2.51
N GLU A 77 -22.74 2.66 -3.39
CA GLU A 77 -22.83 3.25 -4.73
C GLU A 77 -22.87 4.79 -4.71
N TYR A 78 -23.46 5.37 -3.66
CA TYR A 78 -23.55 6.81 -3.49
C TYR A 78 -22.28 7.47 -2.93
N ALA A 79 -21.24 6.69 -2.59
CA ALA A 79 -20.01 7.20 -1.98
C ALA A 79 -19.33 8.26 -2.84
N MET A 80 -19.34 8.09 -4.16
CA MET A 80 -18.74 9.06 -5.10
C MET A 80 -19.44 10.43 -5.04
N TYR A 81 -20.78 10.44 -4.91
CA TYR A 81 -21.54 11.68 -4.77
C TYR A 81 -21.30 12.36 -3.42
N VAL A 82 -21.03 11.59 -2.37
CA VAL A 82 -20.64 12.12 -1.06
C VAL A 82 -19.24 12.73 -1.13
N GLU A 83 -18.28 12.02 -1.72
CA GLU A 83 -16.89 12.46 -1.81
C GLU A 83 -16.74 13.73 -2.65
N LEU A 84 -17.39 13.79 -3.82
CA LEU A 84 -17.19 14.86 -4.81
C LEU A 84 -18.29 15.91 -4.80
N GLY A 85 -19.41 15.66 -4.12
CA GLY A 85 -20.60 16.47 -4.20
C GLY A 85 -21.37 16.27 -5.51
N THR A 86 -22.49 16.97 -5.62
CA THR A 86 -23.33 17.03 -6.82
C THR A 86 -23.78 18.48 -7.05
N ARG A 87 -24.55 18.73 -8.11
CA ARG A 87 -25.14 20.06 -8.37
C ARG A 87 -25.94 20.62 -7.18
N LEU A 88 -26.54 19.74 -6.37
CA LEU A 88 -27.44 20.13 -5.28
C LEU A 88 -26.86 19.90 -3.88
N ILE A 89 -25.79 19.11 -3.75
CA ILE A 89 -25.26 18.65 -2.46
C ILE A 89 -23.77 18.97 -2.44
N GLN A 90 -23.31 19.67 -1.39
CA GLN A 90 -21.89 19.97 -1.20
C GLN A 90 -21.09 18.69 -0.95
N ALA A 91 -19.85 18.66 -1.47
CA ALA A 91 -18.90 17.59 -1.23
C ALA A 91 -18.59 17.44 0.27
N GLN A 92 -18.51 16.19 0.73
CA GLN A 92 -18.05 15.80 2.06
C GLN A 92 -16.93 14.76 1.89
N PRO A 93 -15.72 15.21 1.48
CA PRO A 93 -14.63 14.30 1.13
C PRO A 93 -14.12 13.56 2.36
N PHE A 94 -13.97 12.25 2.24
CA PHE A 94 -13.53 11.35 3.31
C PHE A 94 -12.42 10.40 2.86
N LEU A 95 -12.45 9.92 1.61
CA LEU A 95 -11.49 8.93 1.11
C LEU A 95 -10.21 9.59 0.58
N PHE A 96 -10.33 10.56 -0.33
CA PHE A 96 -9.17 11.23 -0.91
C PHE A 96 -8.36 11.99 0.15
N PRO A 97 -8.97 12.75 1.08
CA PRO A 97 -8.22 13.39 2.16
C PRO A 97 -7.53 12.39 3.09
N ALA A 98 -8.09 11.20 3.31
CA ALA A 98 -7.46 10.17 4.13
C ALA A 98 -6.18 9.62 3.48
N ALA A 99 -6.24 9.35 2.17
CA ALA A 99 -5.06 8.91 1.41
C ALA A 99 -3.98 10.00 1.37
N GLU A 100 -4.36 11.24 1.06
CA GLU A 100 -3.40 12.36 0.97
C GLU A 100 -2.75 12.70 2.31
N ALA A 101 -3.49 12.61 3.43
CA ALA A 101 -2.94 12.83 4.76
C ALA A 101 -1.81 11.84 5.10
N LEU A 102 -1.90 10.60 4.61
CA LEU A 102 -0.91 9.54 4.88
C LEU A 102 0.17 9.43 3.81
N ARG A 103 -0.01 10.04 2.63
CA ARG A 103 0.91 9.93 1.49
C ARG A 103 2.37 10.28 1.81
N PRO A 104 2.69 11.36 2.56
CA PRO A 104 4.09 11.69 2.87
C PRO A 104 4.78 10.62 3.74
N ALA A 105 4.07 10.13 4.75
CA ALA A 105 4.56 9.08 5.65
C ALA A 105 4.73 7.75 4.90
N TYR A 106 3.74 7.38 4.07
CA TYR A 106 3.82 6.19 3.23
C TYR A 106 5.04 6.21 2.30
N THR A 107 5.27 7.34 1.63
CA THR A 107 6.40 7.51 0.71
C THR A 107 7.73 7.33 1.44
N THR A 108 7.83 7.84 2.67
CA THR A 108 9.03 7.69 3.49
C THR A 108 9.23 6.24 3.93
N ASP A 109 8.19 5.60 4.46
CA ASP A 109 8.24 4.23 4.96
C ASP A 109 8.51 3.21 3.85
N ILE A 110 7.92 3.39 2.66
CA ILE A 110 8.13 2.49 1.52
C ILE A 110 9.55 2.64 0.95
N ILE A 111 10.07 3.86 0.86
CA ILE A 111 11.48 4.09 0.47
C ILE A 111 12.41 3.46 1.50
N ALA A 112 12.12 3.61 2.79
CA ALA A 112 12.91 2.98 3.85
C ALA A 112 12.86 1.45 3.76
N ALA A 113 11.70 0.85 3.45
CA ALA A 113 11.55 -0.58 3.20
C ALA A 113 12.34 -1.07 1.99
N LEU A 114 12.49 -0.23 0.96
CA LEU A 114 13.27 -0.54 -0.24
C LEU A 114 14.77 -0.32 -0.08
N ARG A 115 15.18 0.61 0.79
CA ARG A 115 16.58 0.89 1.07
C ARG A 115 17.17 -0.22 1.94
N THR A 116 18.37 -0.65 1.54
CA THR A 116 19.25 -1.50 2.33
C THR A 116 20.00 -0.61 3.33
N ARG A 117 20.26 -1.13 4.53
CA ARG A 117 21.36 -0.61 5.35
C ARG A 117 22.68 -1.10 4.79
#